data_AF-A0A2A3H5X3-F1
#
_entry.id   AF-A0A2A3H5X3-F1
#
_cell.length_a   1.000
_cell.length_b   1.000
_cell.length_c   1.000
_cell.angle_alpha   90.00
_cell.angle_beta   90.00
_cell.angle_gamma   90.00
#
_symmetry.space_group_name_H-M   'P 1'
#
loop_
_entity.id
_entity.type
_entity.pdbx_description
1 polymer ?
#
loop_
_entity_poly.entity_id
_entity_poly.type
_entity_poly.pdbx_seq_one_letter_code
_entity_poly.pdbx_strand_id
1 'polypeptide(L)'
;MDLEGIAALSAAAVAFIGIPASMLIGRWQMKAGLRTAEATSEAGLAQARSAYRAALDAVRAEANAAHLQWRRGIQREAYASFLLAANRTKELGERFVMDSEGDLSAESIRAGKAAIDDALATLKAAQTIIELEGPDDVAAPAAGMTNAAQRMAYYFGKQAIYERALGRLGRMMDDQSPSVRAAAEELMQALVALGRLRSASSSEPDELGGLDTHEARVAMRCCQEAQTALPPDALNDEEFGALLEGFRSRPPMLSSAHADAEQQFSEAETHFVRAAKIELHSEAAL
;
A
#
# COMPACT_ATOMS: atom_id res chain seq x y z
N MET A 1 -94.65 -63.40 -48.58
CA MET A 1 -94.08 -62.24 -49.30
C MET A 1 -93.13 -61.58 -48.33
N ASP A 2 -91.83 -61.78 -48.59
CA ASP A 2 -90.73 -61.56 -47.64
C ASP A 2 -90.28 -60.10 -47.63
N LEU A 3 -90.34 -59.47 -46.46
CA LEU A 3 -89.88 -58.11 -46.17
C LEU A 3 -88.55 -58.10 -45.39
N GLU A 4 -87.74 -59.17 -45.49
CA GLU A 4 -86.41 -59.26 -44.86
C GLU A 4 -85.25 -58.92 -45.82
N GLY A 5 -85.48 -58.90 -47.14
CA GLY A 5 -84.42 -58.69 -48.14
C GLY A 5 -84.00 -57.24 -48.41
N ILE A 6 -84.82 -56.24 -48.02
CA ILE A 6 -84.58 -54.82 -48.36
C ILE A 6 -83.86 -54.06 -47.22
N ALA A 7 -83.90 -54.59 -46.00
CA ALA A 7 -83.14 -54.04 -44.86
C ALA A 7 -81.64 -54.38 -44.93
N ALA A 8 -81.27 -55.51 -45.55
CA ALA A 8 -79.87 -55.93 -45.66
C ALA A 8 -79.07 -55.16 -46.73
N LEU A 9 -79.71 -54.77 -47.84
CA LEU A 9 -79.06 -54.03 -48.95
C LEU A 9 -78.84 -52.55 -48.62
N SER A 10 -79.67 -51.96 -47.75
CA SER A 10 -79.49 -50.57 -47.28
C SER A 10 -78.38 -50.44 -46.22
N ALA A 11 -78.20 -51.45 -45.36
CA ALA A 11 -77.10 -51.49 -44.39
C ALA A 11 -75.71 -51.62 -45.06
N ALA A 12 -75.61 -52.38 -46.15
CA ALA A 12 -74.36 -52.57 -46.91
C ALA A 12 -73.94 -51.30 -47.69
N ALA A 13 -74.90 -50.52 -48.21
CA ALA A 13 -74.62 -49.28 -48.93
C ALA A 13 -74.14 -48.14 -48.02
N VAL A 14 -74.64 -48.07 -46.79
CA VAL A 14 -74.18 -47.09 -45.78
C VAL A 14 -72.78 -47.43 -45.26
N ALA A 15 -72.45 -48.72 -45.13
CA ALA A 15 -71.10 -49.17 -44.77
C ALA A 15 -70.04 -48.87 -45.87
N PHE A 16 -70.39 -48.98 -47.15
CA PHE A 16 -69.47 -48.72 -48.26
C PHE A 16 -69.12 -47.25 -48.47
N ILE A 17 -70.00 -46.32 -48.05
CA ILE A 17 -69.76 -44.87 -48.10
C ILE A 17 -69.16 -44.36 -46.79
N GLY A 18 -69.49 -45.00 -45.65
CA GLY A 18 -68.98 -44.61 -44.33
C GLY A 18 -67.47 -44.85 -44.16
N ILE A 19 -66.94 -45.99 -44.64
CA ILE A 19 -65.52 -46.37 -44.47
C ILE A 19 -64.55 -45.41 -45.19
N PRO A 20 -64.78 -45.00 -46.46
CA PRO A 20 -63.93 -44.01 -47.13
C PRO A 20 -64.01 -42.61 -46.49
N ALA A 21 -65.19 -42.20 -46.03
CA ALA A 21 -65.40 -40.91 -45.39
C ALA A 21 -64.67 -40.83 -44.03
N SER A 22 -64.72 -41.89 -43.21
CA SER A 22 -63.99 -41.94 -41.94
C SER A 22 -62.47 -41.98 -42.12
N MET A 23 -61.97 -42.66 -43.16
CA MET A 23 -60.53 -42.66 -43.49
C MET A 23 -60.04 -41.28 -43.97
N LEU A 24 -60.86 -40.54 -44.73
CA LEU A 24 -60.55 -39.16 -45.12
C LEU A 24 -60.49 -38.24 -43.91
N ILE A 25 -61.50 -38.27 -43.03
CA ILE A 25 -61.53 -37.46 -41.81
C ILE A 25 -60.33 -37.79 -40.91
N GLY A 26 -60.01 -39.08 -40.72
CA GLY A 26 -58.84 -39.53 -39.96
C GLY A 26 -57.51 -39.04 -40.55
N ARG A 27 -57.36 -39.02 -41.88
CA ARG A 27 -56.16 -38.53 -42.56
C ARG A 27 -55.99 -37.00 -42.44
N TRP A 28 -57.08 -36.24 -42.44
CA TRP A 28 -57.04 -34.79 -42.20
C TRP A 28 -56.72 -34.47 -40.73
N GLN A 29 -57.29 -35.22 -39.78
CA GLN A 29 -56.98 -35.09 -38.35
C GLN A 29 -55.53 -35.46 -38.04
N MET A 30 -54.98 -36.52 -38.65
CA MET A 30 -53.58 -36.91 -38.49
C MET A 30 -52.63 -35.86 -39.07
N LYS A 31 -52.95 -35.29 -40.25
CA LYS A 31 -52.14 -34.22 -40.87
C LYS A 31 -52.19 -32.92 -40.07
N ALA A 32 -53.34 -32.58 -39.49
CA ALA A 32 -53.47 -31.45 -38.57
C ALA A 32 -52.66 -31.71 -37.28
N GLY A 33 -52.77 -32.90 -36.70
CA GLY A 33 -52.03 -33.31 -35.51
C GLY A 33 -50.51 -33.28 -35.71
N LEU A 34 -50.00 -33.74 -36.85
CA LEU A 34 -48.57 -33.66 -37.17
C LEU A 34 -48.07 -32.22 -37.28
N ARG A 35 -48.83 -31.32 -37.93
CA ARG A 35 -48.46 -29.90 -38.02
C ARG A 35 -48.49 -29.21 -36.67
N THR A 36 -49.48 -29.52 -35.83
CA THR A 36 -49.54 -29.02 -34.46
C THR A 36 -48.39 -29.56 -33.61
N ALA A 37 -48.04 -30.84 -33.76
CA ALA A 37 -46.91 -31.44 -33.06
C ALA A 37 -45.56 -30.83 -33.50
N GLU A 38 -45.37 -30.58 -34.80
CA GLU A 38 -44.18 -29.92 -35.35
C GLU A 38 -44.05 -28.49 -34.83
N ALA A 39 -45.11 -27.69 -34.90
CA ALA A 39 -45.13 -26.33 -34.37
C ALA A 39 -44.87 -26.28 -32.85
N THR A 40 -45.40 -27.25 -32.09
CA THR A 40 -45.17 -27.35 -30.65
C THR A 40 -43.71 -27.73 -30.34
N SER A 41 -43.14 -28.64 -31.14
CA SER A 41 -41.73 -29.03 -31.04
C SER A 41 -40.80 -27.84 -31.32
N GLU A 42 -41.06 -27.08 -32.37
CA GLU A 42 -40.29 -25.88 -32.71
C GLU A 42 -40.40 -24.80 -31.62
N ALA A 43 -41.61 -24.55 -31.12
CA ALA A 43 -41.84 -23.62 -30.00
C ALA A 43 -41.10 -24.07 -28.73
N GLY A 44 -41.12 -25.37 -28.41
CA GLY A 44 -40.39 -25.95 -27.29
C GLY A 44 -38.88 -25.79 -27.42
N LEU A 45 -38.33 -26.03 -28.62
CA LEU A 45 -36.90 -25.81 -28.89
C LEU A 45 -36.51 -24.33 -28.79
N ALA A 46 -37.35 -23.42 -29.28
CA ALA A 46 -37.13 -21.99 -29.15
C ALA A 46 -37.13 -21.54 -27.68
N GLN A 47 -38.08 -22.04 -26.88
CA GLN A 47 -38.14 -21.79 -25.44
C GLN A 47 -36.95 -22.38 -24.68
N ALA A 48 -36.53 -23.61 -25.01
CA ALA A 48 -35.36 -24.21 -24.39
C ALA A 48 -34.07 -23.41 -24.69
N ARG A 49 -33.92 -22.92 -25.93
CA ARG A 49 -32.79 -22.06 -26.32
C ARG A 49 -32.80 -20.72 -25.61
N SER A 50 -33.97 -20.09 -25.46
CA SER A 50 -34.06 -18.80 -24.74
C SER A 50 -33.78 -19.00 -23.25
N ALA A 51 -34.32 -20.05 -22.63
CA ALA A 51 -34.05 -20.40 -21.24
C ALA A 51 -32.55 -20.69 -21.01
N TYR A 52 -31.91 -21.44 -21.91
CA TYR A 52 -30.47 -21.71 -21.84
C TYR A 52 -29.63 -20.43 -21.94
N ARG A 53 -29.96 -19.51 -22.87
CA ARG A 53 -29.26 -18.22 -22.98
C ARG A 53 -29.44 -17.38 -21.74
N ALA A 54 -30.68 -17.26 -21.24
CA ALA A 54 -30.96 -16.54 -20.01
C ALA A 54 -30.20 -17.13 -18.81
N ALA A 55 -30.11 -18.46 -18.71
CA ALA A 55 -29.32 -19.13 -17.68
C ALA A 55 -27.81 -18.85 -17.83
N LEU A 56 -27.26 -18.88 -19.04
CA LEU A 56 -25.86 -18.53 -19.28
C LEU A 56 -25.56 -17.07 -18.94
N ASP A 57 -26.45 -16.15 -19.31
CA ASP A 57 -26.30 -14.72 -19.02
C ASP A 57 -26.39 -14.47 -17.51
N ALA A 58 -27.28 -15.17 -16.80
CA ALA A 58 -27.36 -15.13 -15.34
C ALA A 58 -26.07 -15.65 -14.67
N VAL A 59 -25.54 -16.80 -15.11
CA VAL A 59 -24.28 -17.36 -14.58
C VAL A 59 -23.10 -16.41 -14.84
N ARG A 60 -23.04 -15.77 -16.02
CA ARG A 60 -22.00 -14.78 -16.33
C ARG A 60 -22.11 -13.54 -15.43
N ALA A 61 -23.33 -13.04 -15.22
CA ALA A 61 -23.57 -11.91 -14.33
C ALA A 61 -23.18 -12.25 -12.88
N GLU A 62 -23.53 -13.44 -12.40
CA GLU A 62 -23.17 -13.93 -11.06
C GLU A 62 -21.65 -14.11 -10.90
N ALA A 63 -20.99 -14.73 -11.87
CA ALA A 63 -19.54 -14.92 -11.85
C ALA A 63 -18.79 -13.56 -11.86
N ASN A 64 -19.26 -12.60 -12.66
CA ASN A 64 -18.69 -11.25 -12.68
C ASN A 64 -18.91 -10.53 -11.34
N ALA A 65 -20.11 -10.61 -10.75
CA ALA A 65 -20.40 -10.00 -9.46
C ALA A 65 -19.55 -10.61 -8.34
N ALA A 66 -19.38 -11.94 -8.33
CA ALA A 66 -18.52 -12.63 -7.38
C ALA A 66 -17.05 -12.23 -7.54
N HIS A 67 -16.55 -12.13 -8.77
CA HIS A 67 -15.18 -11.69 -9.05
C HIS A 67 -14.92 -10.26 -8.58
N LEU A 68 -15.85 -9.32 -8.84
CA LEU A 68 -15.77 -7.94 -8.36
C LEU A 68 -15.77 -7.88 -6.82
N GLN A 69 -16.64 -8.65 -6.17
CA GLN A 69 -16.67 -8.72 -4.71
C GLN A 69 -15.36 -9.26 -4.12
N TRP A 70 -14.78 -10.29 -4.74
CA TRP A 70 -13.49 -10.86 -4.35
C TRP A 70 -12.37 -9.83 -4.50
N ARG A 71 -12.30 -9.12 -5.63
CA ARG A 71 -11.31 -8.07 -5.88
C ARG A 71 -11.39 -6.97 -4.84
N ARG A 72 -12.58 -6.47 -4.51
CA ARG A 72 -12.78 -5.48 -3.44
C ARG A 72 -12.32 -5.98 -2.07
N GLY A 73 -12.49 -7.27 -1.79
CA GLY A 73 -11.99 -7.90 -0.58
C GLY A 73 -10.47 -7.77 -0.48
N ILE A 74 -9.76 -8.15 -1.54
CA ILE A 74 -8.30 -8.07 -1.63
C ILE A 74 -7.82 -6.63 -1.55
N GLN A 75 -8.42 -5.71 -2.31
CA GLN A 75 -8.02 -4.30 -2.29
C GLN A 75 -8.19 -3.69 -0.89
N ARG A 76 -9.31 -3.95 -0.22
CA ARG A 76 -9.53 -3.47 1.15
C ARG A 76 -8.47 -4.00 2.13
N GLU A 77 -8.15 -5.27 2.04
CA GLU A 77 -7.13 -5.90 2.90
C GLU A 77 -5.73 -5.35 2.61
N ALA A 78 -5.38 -5.16 1.33
CA ALA A 78 -4.11 -4.57 0.91
C ALA A 78 -3.98 -3.12 1.40
N TYR A 79 -5.01 -2.30 1.24
CA TYR A 79 -5.00 -0.90 1.69
C TYR A 79 -4.89 -0.78 3.21
N ALA A 80 -5.61 -1.62 3.96
CA ALA A 80 -5.51 -1.65 5.42
C ALA A 80 -4.11 -2.09 5.88
N SER A 81 -3.57 -3.15 5.28
CA SER A 81 -2.24 -3.67 5.61
C SER A 81 -1.14 -2.65 5.32
N PHE A 82 -1.26 -1.92 4.21
CA PHE A 82 -0.34 -0.85 3.84
C PHE A 82 -0.34 0.30 4.85
N LEU A 83 -1.51 0.81 5.23
CA LEU A 83 -1.61 1.87 6.25
C LEU A 83 -1.06 1.44 7.61
N LEU A 84 -1.33 0.19 8.02
CA LEU A 84 -0.78 -0.37 9.24
C LEU A 84 0.76 -0.46 9.18
N ALA A 85 1.32 -0.94 8.06
CA ALA A 85 2.76 -1.02 7.88
C ALA A 85 3.43 0.38 7.85
N ALA A 86 2.77 1.37 7.25
CA ALA A 86 3.27 2.74 7.20
C ALA A 86 3.32 3.36 8.59
N ASN A 87 2.23 3.26 9.36
CA ASN A 87 2.18 3.72 10.74
C ASN A 87 3.19 2.98 11.63
N ARG A 88 3.33 1.66 11.45
CA ARG A 88 4.30 0.87 12.21
C ARG A 88 5.74 1.33 11.98
N THR A 89 6.07 1.69 10.74
CA THR A 89 7.39 2.22 10.38
C THR A 89 7.66 3.55 11.09
N LYS A 90 6.67 4.46 11.10
CA LYS A 90 6.76 5.75 11.79
C LYS A 90 6.93 5.57 13.30
N GLU A 91 6.05 4.77 13.93
CA GLU A 91 6.10 4.49 15.36
C GLU A 91 7.43 3.88 15.82
N LEU A 92 7.96 2.92 15.07
CA LEU A 92 9.26 2.30 15.38
C LEU A 92 10.39 3.32 15.25
N GLY A 93 10.34 4.18 14.25
CA GLY A 93 11.31 5.26 14.05
C GLY A 93 11.31 6.28 15.19
N GLU A 94 10.13 6.78 15.57
CA GLU A 94 9.96 7.73 16.68
C GLU A 94 10.42 7.12 18.00
N ARG A 95 9.98 5.89 18.29
CA ARG A 95 10.38 5.17 19.51
C ARG A 95 11.88 4.93 19.53
N PHE A 96 12.49 4.58 18.40
CA PHE A 96 13.92 4.35 18.32
C PHE A 96 14.72 5.60 18.70
N VAL A 97 14.26 6.79 18.28
CA VAL A 97 14.89 8.05 18.68
C VAL A 97 14.70 8.31 20.18
N MET A 98 13.48 8.16 20.71
CA MET A 98 13.20 8.38 22.13
C MET A 98 14.01 7.44 23.04
N ASP A 99 14.13 6.18 22.68
CA ASP A 99 14.91 5.19 23.44
C ASP A 99 16.43 5.49 23.36
N SER A 100 16.88 6.26 22.34
CA SER A 100 18.30 6.61 22.10
C SER A 100 18.82 7.78 22.94
N GLU A 101 17.96 8.48 23.67
CA GLU A 101 18.39 9.46 24.68
C GLU A 101 19.13 8.77 25.85
N GLY A 102 18.89 7.47 26.07
CA GLY A 102 19.60 6.65 27.04
C GLY A 102 20.98 6.15 26.57
N ASP A 103 21.75 5.52 27.46
CA ASP A 103 23.00 4.82 27.10
C ASP A 103 22.69 3.50 26.39
N LEU A 104 22.15 3.60 25.18
CA LEU A 104 21.90 2.42 24.35
C LEU A 104 23.22 1.77 23.99
N SER A 105 23.27 0.45 24.21
CA SER A 105 24.34 -0.37 23.67
C SER A 105 24.37 -0.29 22.14
N ALA A 106 25.54 -0.50 21.54
CA ALA A 106 25.65 -0.60 20.08
C ALA A 106 24.75 -1.72 19.51
N GLU A 107 24.48 -2.76 20.30
CA GLU A 107 23.56 -3.83 19.93
C GLU A 107 22.11 -3.35 19.87
N SER A 108 21.67 -2.54 20.84
CA SER A 108 20.33 -1.93 20.86
C SER A 108 20.10 -1.03 19.64
N ILE A 109 21.11 -0.26 19.21
CA ILE A 109 21.03 0.53 17.98
C ILE A 109 20.90 -0.34 16.74
N ARG A 110 21.71 -1.39 16.63
CA ARG A 110 21.60 -2.33 15.50
C ARG A 110 20.24 -3.00 15.47
N ALA A 111 19.71 -3.40 16.62
CA ALA A 111 18.38 -3.99 16.73
C ALA A 111 17.27 -3.00 16.33
N GLY A 112 17.33 -1.75 16.79
CA GLY A 112 16.37 -0.71 16.41
C GLY A 112 16.39 -0.42 14.91
N LYS A 113 17.58 -0.30 14.32
CA LYS A 113 17.74 -0.13 12.86
C LYS A 113 17.18 -1.33 12.10
N ALA A 114 17.50 -2.55 12.51
CA ALA A 114 16.98 -3.76 11.89
C ALA A 114 15.45 -3.84 11.97
N ALA A 115 14.84 -3.41 13.07
CA ALA A 115 13.40 -3.36 13.22
C ALA A 115 12.74 -2.33 12.29
N ILE A 116 13.37 -1.17 12.07
CA ILE A 116 12.90 -0.18 11.09
C ILE A 116 13.04 -0.72 9.66
N ASP A 117 14.16 -1.38 9.34
CA ASP A 117 14.39 -1.97 8.03
C ASP A 117 13.37 -3.09 7.71
N ASP A 118 13.02 -3.92 8.71
CA ASP A 118 11.98 -4.96 8.60
C ASP A 118 10.58 -4.35 8.39
N ALA A 119 10.26 -3.27 9.12
CA ALA A 119 9.01 -2.55 8.94
C ALA A 119 8.91 -1.90 7.54
N LEU A 120 10.02 -1.33 7.04
CA LEU A 120 10.10 -0.82 5.67
C LEU A 120 9.96 -1.92 4.62
N ALA A 121 10.53 -3.10 4.84
CA ALA A 121 10.36 -4.24 3.95
C ALA A 121 8.90 -4.68 3.90
N THR A 122 8.22 -4.72 5.04
CA THR A 122 6.78 -5.00 5.15
C THR A 122 5.95 -3.94 4.41
N LEU A 123 6.27 -2.65 4.59
CA LEU A 123 5.60 -1.55 3.89
C LEU A 123 5.74 -1.66 2.37
N LYS A 124 6.96 -1.97 1.89
CA LYS A 124 7.22 -2.17 0.45
C LYS A 124 6.47 -3.37 -0.12
N ALA A 125 6.41 -4.48 0.62
CA ALA A 125 5.62 -5.65 0.21
C ALA A 125 4.13 -5.29 0.06
N ALA A 126 3.58 -4.54 1.03
CA ALA A 126 2.19 -4.07 0.96
C ALA A 126 1.96 -3.09 -0.21
N GLN A 127 2.91 -2.18 -0.48
CA GLN A 127 2.87 -1.30 -1.65
C GLN A 127 2.85 -2.11 -2.96
N THR A 128 3.71 -3.13 -3.11
CA THR A 128 3.74 -3.95 -4.33
C THR A 128 2.40 -4.63 -4.59
N ILE A 129 1.68 -5.08 -3.56
CA ILE A 129 0.31 -5.63 -3.75
C ILE A 129 -0.63 -4.55 -4.30
N ILE A 130 -0.53 -3.32 -3.80
CA ILE A 130 -1.35 -2.19 -4.29
C ILE A 130 -1.01 -1.83 -5.73
N GLU A 131 0.26 -1.88 -6.13
CA GLU A 131 0.67 -1.64 -7.52
C GLU A 131 0.17 -2.72 -8.48
N LEU A 132 0.00 -3.97 -8.01
CA LEU A 132 -0.49 -5.07 -8.82
C LEU A 132 -2.01 -5.11 -8.94
N GLU A 133 -2.73 -4.78 -7.86
CA GLU A 133 -4.19 -4.98 -7.74
C GLU A 133 -5.01 -3.67 -7.68
N GLY A 134 -4.35 -2.54 -7.45
CA GLY A 134 -4.96 -1.23 -7.29
C GLY A 134 -4.92 -0.40 -8.57
N PRO A 135 -5.84 0.57 -8.72
CA PRO A 135 -5.74 1.57 -9.78
C PRO A 135 -4.54 2.48 -9.56
N ASP A 136 -4.02 3.07 -10.65
CA ASP A 136 -2.86 3.98 -10.62
C ASP A 136 -3.06 5.15 -9.64
N ASP A 137 -4.29 5.64 -9.52
CA ASP A 137 -4.67 6.74 -8.60
C ASP A 137 -4.47 6.38 -7.11
N VAL A 138 -4.47 5.10 -6.77
CA VAL A 138 -4.18 4.60 -5.41
C VAL A 138 -2.72 4.18 -5.27
N ALA A 139 -2.14 3.57 -6.32
CA ALA A 139 -0.75 3.12 -6.31
C ALA A 139 0.26 4.28 -6.24
N ALA A 140 0.04 5.37 -7.00
CA ALA A 140 0.92 6.52 -7.02
C ALA A 140 1.11 7.18 -5.62
N PRO A 141 0.06 7.53 -4.86
CA PRO A 141 0.24 8.07 -3.51
C PRO A 141 0.80 7.02 -2.52
N ALA A 142 0.52 5.73 -2.69
CA ALA A 142 1.15 4.68 -1.88
C ALA A 142 2.67 4.66 -2.07
N ALA A 143 3.16 4.73 -3.31
CA ALA A 143 4.59 4.86 -3.61
C ALA A 143 5.18 6.14 -3.01
N GLY A 144 4.44 7.26 -3.07
CA GLY A 144 4.81 8.52 -2.40
C GLY A 144 5.02 8.36 -0.90
N MET A 145 4.08 7.72 -0.20
CA MET A 145 4.18 7.43 1.23
C MET A 145 5.38 6.52 1.54
N THR A 146 5.59 5.44 0.79
CA THR A 146 6.74 4.54 1.00
C THR A 146 8.07 5.28 0.85
N ASN A 147 8.20 6.11 -0.17
CA ASN A 147 9.41 6.91 -0.40
C ASN A 147 9.67 7.90 0.73
N ALA A 148 8.61 8.57 1.21
CA ALA A 148 8.69 9.50 2.33
C ALA A 148 9.06 8.77 3.63
N ALA A 149 8.41 7.64 3.93
CA ALA A 149 8.72 6.79 5.08
C ALA A 149 10.17 6.29 5.07
N GLN A 150 10.70 5.90 3.90
CA GLN A 150 12.10 5.50 3.77
C GLN A 150 13.06 6.66 4.09
N ARG A 151 12.74 7.90 3.69
CA ARG A 151 13.53 9.08 4.05
C ARG A 151 13.46 9.37 5.55
N MET A 152 12.27 9.32 6.13
CA MET A 152 12.08 9.49 7.58
C MET A 152 12.90 8.45 8.37
N ALA A 153 12.82 7.17 7.98
CA ALA A 153 13.60 6.07 8.57
C ALA A 153 15.11 6.32 8.54
N TYR A 154 15.63 6.84 7.43
CA TYR A 154 17.03 7.25 7.32
C TYR A 154 17.39 8.32 8.38
N TYR A 155 16.54 9.34 8.54
CA TYR A 155 16.76 10.40 9.52
C TYR A 155 16.59 9.94 10.97
N PHE A 156 15.66 9.02 11.27
CA PHE A 156 15.57 8.40 12.59
C PHE A 156 16.84 7.66 12.96
N GLY A 157 17.42 6.91 12.02
CA GLY A 157 18.71 6.25 12.20
C GLY A 157 19.84 7.23 12.52
N LYS A 158 19.92 8.33 11.78
CA LYS A 158 20.90 9.40 12.02
C LYS A 158 20.70 10.09 13.35
N GLN A 159 19.45 10.39 13.73
CA GLN A 159 19.12 11.03 15.00
C GLN A 159 19.49 10.14 16.18
N ALA A 160 19.20 8.84 16.13
CA ALA A 160 19.56 7.90 17.18
C ALA A 160 21.09 7.87 17.47
N ILE A 161 21.90 7.90 16.41
CA ILE A 161 23.36 7.97 16.54
C ILE A 161 23.79 9.31 17.13
N TYR A 162 23.20 10.41 16.66
CA TYR A 162 23.46 11.77 17.17
C TYR A 162 23.15 11.87 18.67
N GLU A 163 21.97 11.45 19.12
CA GLU A 163 21.56 11.51 20.52
C GLU A 163 22.46 10.65 21.41
N ARG A 164 22.81 9.43 20.98
CA ARG A 164 23.76 8.60 21.72
C ARG A 164 25.13 9.25 21.84
N ALA A 165 25.65 9.81 20.76
CA ALA A 165 26.94 10.50 20.75
C ALA A 165 26.91 11.71 21.70
N LEU A 166 25.83 12.48 21.68
CA LEU A 166 25.63 13.63 22.57
C LEU A 166 25.52 13.20 24.04
N GLY A 167 24.78 12.13 24.33
CA GLY A 167 24.66 11.55 25.67
C GLY A 167 25.99 11.02 26.20
N ARG A 168 26.79 10.36 25.34
CA ARG A 168 28.17 9.93 25.68
C ARG A 168 29.06 11.12 26.00
N LEU A 169 29.02 12.16 25.17
CA LEU A 169 29.80 13.38 25.39
C LEU A 169 29.40 14.06 26.71
N GLY A 170 28.10 14.15 27.00
CA GLY A 170 27.61 14.67 28.27
C GLY A 170 28.15 13.90 29.48
N ARG A 171 28.11 12.56 29.44
CA ARG A 171 28.68 11.72 30.52
C ARG A 171 30.19 11.93 30.71
N MET A 172 30.93 12.13 29.63
CA MET A 172 32.37 12.41 29.71
C MET A 172 32.65 13.78 30.36
N MET A 173 31.77 14.77 30.18
CA MET A 173 31.85 16.04 30.89
C MET A 173 31.58 15.89 32.41
N ASP A 174 30.85 14.86 32.81
CA ASP A 174 30.60 14.52 34.21
C ASP A 174 31.63 13.52 34.80
N ASP A 175 32.64 13.11 34.01
CA ASP A 175 33.63 12.11 34.43
C ASP A 175 34.52 12.61 35.58
N GLN A 176 34.93 11.70 36.46
CA GLN A 176 35.79 12.02 37.61
C GLN A 176 37.22 12.34 37.18
N SER A 177 37.67 11.84 36.04
CA SER A 177 38.98 12.11 35.46
C SER A 177 39.03 13.53 34.89
N PRO A 178 39.87 14.43 35.46
CA PRO A 178 39.93 15.81 34.99
C PRO A 178 40.34 15.94 33.54
N SER A 179 41.16 15.01 33.01
CA SER A 179 41.61 15.04 31.62
C SER A 179 40.50 14.66 30.64
N VAL A 180 39.68 13.66 30.97
CA VAL A 180 38.54 13.24 30.13
C VAL A 180 37.50 14.34 30.08
N ARG A 181 37.16 14.91 31.25
CA ARG A 181 36.24 16.04 31.35
C ARG A 181 36.70 17.25 30.55
N ALA A 182 37.96 17.65 30.72
CA ALA A 182 38.50 18.80 29.99
C ALA A 182 38.44 18.59 28.46
N ALA A 183 38.84 17.42 27.96
CA ALA A 183 38.76 17.10 26.53
C ALA A 183 37.31 17.09 26.01
N ALA A 184 36.36 16.58 26.80
CA ALA A 184 34.93 16.58 26.45
C ALA A 184 34.32 17.99 26.43
N GLU A 185 34.67 18.84 27.41
CA GLU A 185 34.28 20.25 27.45
C GLU A 185 34.85 21.02 26.25
N GLU A 186 36.13 20.81 25.90
CA GLU A 186 36.77 21.42 24.73
C GLU A 186 36.06 20.99 23.44
N LEU A 187 35.73 19.71 23.28
CA LEU A 187 34.98 19.23 22.13
C LEU A 187 33.59 19.87 22.05
N MET A 188 32.85 19.93 23.16
CA MET A 188 31.54 20.57 23.19
C MET A 188 31.62 22.05 22.83
N GLN A 189 32.63 22.77 23.33
CA GLN A 189 32.86 24.18 22.98
C GLN A 189 33.15 24.36 21.49
N ALA A 190 33.98 23.48 20.91
CA ALA A 190 34.29 23.50 19.49
C ALA A 190 33.05 23.22 18.62
N LEU A 191 32.22 22.24 19.01
CA LEU A 191 30.94 21.94 18.35
C LEU A 191 29.95 23.11 18.44
N VAL A 192 29.84 23.76 19.60
CA VAL A 192 29.00 24.96 19.78
C VAL A 192 29.52 26.13 18.93
N ALA A 193 30.83 26.33 18.86
CA ALA A 193 31.43 27.35 17.99
C ALA A 193 31.10 27.09 16.51
N LEU A 194 31.19 25.83 16.07
CA LEU A 194 30.79 25.41 14.73
C LEU A 194 29.31 25.73 14.45
N GLY A 195 28.42 25.44 15.40
CA GLY A 195 26.99 25.76 15.29
C GLY A 195 26.68 27.25 15.22
N ARG A 196 27.41 28.09 15.95
CA ARG A 196 27.25 29.56 15.92
C ARG A 196 27.62 30.15 14.55
N LEU A 197 28.70 29.69 13.94
CA LEU A 197 29.12 30.13 12.61
C LEU A 197 28.02 29.89 11.57
N ARG A 198 27.30 28.78 11.69
CA ARG A 198 26.16 28.47 10.83
C ARG A 198 24.98 29.42 11.05
N SER A 199 24.61 29.70 12.31
CA SER A 199 23.53 30.66 12.60
C SER A 199 23.83 32.08 12.08
N ALA A 200 25.10 32.49 12.11
CA ALA A 200 25.53 33.76 11.53
C ALA A 200 25.37 33.75 9.99
N SER A 201 25.79 32.67 9.32
CA SER A 201 25.71 32.54 7.86
C SER A 201 24.28 32.46 7.33
N SER A 202 23.31 31.90 8.07
CA SER A 202 21.92 31.80 7.60
C SER A 202 21.17 33.14 7.48
N SER A 203 21.74 34.24 7.97
CA SER A 203 21.12 35.56 7.95
C SER A 203 21.46 36.38 6.70
N GLU A 204 22.44 35.94 5.89
CA GLU A 204 22.81 36.62 4.64
C GLU A 204 22.30 35.81 3.43
N PRO A 205 21.39 36.38 2.63
CA PRO A 205 20.86 35.70 1.46
C PRO A 205 21.92 35.63 0.34
N ASP A 206 22.46 34.43 0.16
CA ASP A 206 22.74 33.81 -1.13
C ASP A 206 23.66 34.55 -2.12
N GLU A 207 24.87 34.93 -1.67
CA GLU A 207 26.03 35.03 -2.58
C GLU A 207 26.92 33.77 -2.45
N LEU A 208 26.38 32.66 -2.95
CA LEU A 208 27.10 31.55 -3.62
C LEU A 208 28.55 31.28 -3.15
N GLY A 209 28.73 30.61 -2.00
CA GLY A 209 30.01 29.91 -1.68
C GLY A 209 30.44 29.78 -0.22
N GLY A 210 29.64 30.21 0.76
CA GLY A 210 30.14 30.58 2.09
C GLY A 210 30.21 29.53 3.22
N LEU A 211 30.36 28.22 2.96
CA LEU A 211 30.58 27.23 4.04
C LEU A 211 32.04 26.79 4.19
N ASP A 212 32.95 27.30 3.34
CA ASP A 212 34.40 27.11 3.47
C ASP A 212 35.10 28.37 4.03
N THR A 213 34.41 29.07 4.94
CA THR A 213 35.03 30.16 5.68
C THR A 213 36.23 29.61 6.44
N HIS A 214 37.30 30.40 6.51
CA HIS A 214 38.49 30.06 7.28
C HIS A 214 38.11 29.67 8.73
N GLU A 215 37.13 30.36 9.31
CA GLU A 215 36.60 30.11 10.65
C GLU A 215 35.96 28.72 10.79
N ALA A 216 35.17 28.26 9.80
CA ALA A 216 34.59 26.91 9.84
C ALA A 216 35.67 25.82 9.77
N ARG A 217 36.73 26.03 8.96
CA ARG A 217 37.89 25.12 8.91
C ARG A 217 38.68 25.09 10.21
N VAL A 218 38.84 26.23 10.87
CA VAL A 218 39.49 26.31 12.18
C VAL A 218 38.64 25.57 13.23
N ALA A 219 37.33 25.84 13.31
CA ALA A 219 36.44 25.14 14.24
C ALA A 219 36.43 23.63 14.03
N MET A 220 36.43 23.17 12.76
CA MET A 220 36.51 21.74 12.42
C MET A 220 37.83 21.11 12.89
N ARG A 221 38.96 21.80 12.70
CA ARG A 221 40.25 21.33 13.20
C ARG A 221 40.26 21.23 14.73
N CYS A 222 39.71 22.22 15.43
CA CYS A 222 39.57 22.17 16.89
C CYS A 222 38.70 20.98 17.35
N CYS A 223 37.62 20.65 16.63
CA CYS A 223 36.83 19.45 16.92
C CYS A 223 37.66 18.17 16.77
N GLN A 224 38.48 18.06 15.72
CA GLN A 224 39.35 16.90 15.48
C GLN A 224 40.45 16.78 16.54
N GLU A 225 41.10 17.89 16.90
CA GLU A 225 42.11 17.94 17.96
C GLU A 225 41.51 17.51 19.30
N ALA A 226 40.34 18.06 19.68
CA ALA A 226 39.65 17.67 20.90
C ALA A 226 39.20 16.19 20.88
N GLN A 227 38.77 15.67 19.73
CA GLN A 227 38.45 14.24 19.58
C GLN A 227 39.67 13.37 19.84
N THR A 228 40.86 13.73 19.33
CA THR A 228 42.09 12.95 19.56
C THR A 228 42.58 12.98 21.00
N ALA A 229 42.15 13.97 21.80
CA ALA A 229 42.43 14.06 23.23
C ALA A 229 41.49 13.18 24.08
N LEU A 230 40.37 12.73 23.53
CA LEU A 230 39.48 11.78 24.19
C LEU A 230 40.07 10.36 24.23
N PRO A 231 39.64 9.50 25.17
CA PRO A 231 39.98 8.09 25.15
C PRO A 231 39.65 7.42 23.79
N PRO A 232 40.43 6.43 23.33
CA PRO A 232 40.30 5.86 21.98
C PRO A 232 38.95 5.17 21.68
N ASP A 233 38.15 4.86 22.70
CA ASP A 233 36.82 4.25 22.58
C ASP A 233 35.67 5.19 23.00
N ALA A 234 35.97 6.47 23.20
CA ALA A 234 35.01 7.47 23.66
C ALA A 234 33.88 7.70 22.66
N LEU A 235 34.23 7.95 21.40
CA LEU A 235 33.33 8.15 20.29
C LEU A 235 33.90 7.44 19.06
N ASN A 236 33.09 6.63 18.39
CA ASN A 236 33.50 6.09 17.10
C ASN A 236 33.34 7.14 15.98
N ASP A 237 33.87 6.83 14.79
CA ASP A 237 33.84 7.76 13.64
C ASP A 237 32.41 8.13 13.21
N GLU A 238 31.45 7.21 13.34
CA GLU A 238 30.05 7.45 12.98
C GLU A 238 29.37 8.40 13.98
N GLU A 239 29.62 8.20 15.28
CA GLU A 239 29.13 9.05 16.38
C GLU A 239 29.72 10.46 16.28
N PHE A 240 31.03 10.57 16.07
CA PHE A 240 31.68 11.86 15.89
C PHE A 240 31.19 12.57 14.62
N GLY A 241 31.07 11.83 13.51
CA GLY A 241 30.50 12.35 12.27
C GLY A 241 29.07 12.87 12.44
N ALA A 242 28.24 12.15 13.19
CA ALA A 242 26.87 12.57 13.49
C ALA A 242 26.82 13.86 14.33
N LEU A 243 27.71 14.02 15.32
CA LEU A 243 27.84 15.26 16.08
C LEU A 243 28.23 16.43 15.17
N LEU A 244 29.26 16.26 14.34
CA LEU A 244 29.68 17.30 13.39
C LEU A 244 28.55 17.69 12.44
N GLU A 245 27.84 16.71 11.88
CA GLU A 245 26.69 16.95 11.00
C GLU A 245 25.57 17.71 11.72
N GLY A 246 25.22 17.29 12.94
CA GLY A 246 24.17 17.90 13.76
C GLY A 246 24.46 19.36 14.14
N PHE A 247 25.71 19.67 14.52
CA PHE A 247 26.12 21.04 14.86
C PHE A 247 26.40 21.91 13.64
N ARG A 248 26.92 21.36 12.54
CA ARG A 248 27.15 22.12 11.30
C ARG A 248 25.86 22.48 10.59
N SER A 249 24.87 21.58 10.64
CA SER A 249 23.58 21.76 9.98
C SER A 249 22.48 21.93 11.03
N ARG A 250 21.65 20.92 11.25
CA ARG A 250 20.69 20.79 12.34
C ARG A 250 20.74 19.33 12.80
N PRO A 251 20.27 19.02 14.03
CA PRO A 251 19.95 17.64 14.38
C PRO A 251 19.14 16.99 13.25
N PRO A 252 19.46 15.74 12.86
CA PRO A 252 18.87 15.07 11.69
C PRO A 252 17.33 15.21 11.57
N MET A 253 16.58 15.06 12.67
CA MET A 253 15.12 15.23 12.68
C MET A 253 14.63 16.68 12.53
N LEU A 254 15.48 17.66 12.84
CA LEU A 254 15.19 19.08 12.66
C LEU A 254 15.68 19.61 11.30
N SER A 255 16.21 18.73 10.44
CA SER A 255 16.60 19.07 9.08
C SER A 255 15.35 19.40 8.24
N SER A 256 15.50 20.31 7.26
CA SER A 256 14.42 20.60 6.32
C SER A 256 14.03 19.35 5.52
N ALA A 257 15.00 18.49 5.19
CA ALA A 257 14.73 17.27 4.45
C ALA A 257 13.89 16.24 5.24
N HIS A 258 14.04 16.15 6.57
CA HIS A 258 13.13 15.37 7.41
C HIS A 258 11.73 15.99 7.44
N ALA A 259 11.63 17.31 7.64
CA ALA A 259 10.34 18.02 7.64
C ALA A 259 9.62 17.89 6.28
N ASP A 260 10.35 18.00 5.17
CA ASP A 260 9.83 17.81 3.81
C ASP A 260 9.34 16.36 3.63
N ALA A 261 10.06 15.37 4.16
CA ALA A 261 9.63 13.97 4.11
C ALA A 261 8.35 13.73 4.93
N GLU A 262 8.24 14.33 6.13
CA GLU A 262 7.04 14.24 6.96
C GLU A 262 5.82 14.92 6.29
N GLN A 263 6.04 16.09 5.67
CA GLN A 263 5.01 16.76 4.88
C GLN A 263 4.57 15.91 3.68
N GLN A 264 5.53 15.39 2.90
CA GLN A 264 5.26 14.51 1.76
C GLN A 264 4.49 13.25 2.17
N PHE A 265 4.86 12.65 3.31
CA PHE A 265 4.15 11.50 3.86
C PHE A 265 2.69 11.85 4.15
N SER A 266 2.44 12.96 4.85
CA SER A 266 1.10 13.40 5.25
C SER A 266 0.21 13.76 4.05
N GLU A 267 0.79 14.43 3.04
CA GLU A 267 0.11 14.75 1.79
C GLU A 267 -0.25 13.48 1.01
N ALA A 268 0.72 12.55 0.88
CA ALA A 268 0.52 11.29 0.19
C ALA A 268 -0.49 10.39 0.91
N GLU A 269 -0.51 10.37 2.25
CA GLU A 269 -1.51 9.67 3.05
C GLU A 269 -2.91 10.21 2.80
N THR A 270 -3.06 11.54 2.79
CA THR A 270 -4.35 12.19 2.51
C THR A 270 -4.86 11.82 1.11
N HIS A 271 -3.98 11.83 0.11
CA HIS A 271 -4.31 11.42 -1.26
C HIS A 271 -4.65 9.94 -1.35
N PHE A 272 -3.85 9.07 -0.73
CA PHE A 272 -4.07 7.63 -0.68
C PHE A 272 -5.42 7.29 -0.08
N VAL A 273 -5.73 7.81 1.12
CA VAL A 273 -7.00 7.53 1.82
C VAL A 273 -8.19 8.04 1.00
N ARG A 274 -8.05 9.20 0.33
CA ARG A 274 -9.11 9.71 -0.55
C ARG A 274 -9.33 8.80 -1.75
N ALA A 275 -8.26 8.43 -2.47
CA ALA A 275 -8.34 7.57 -3.64
C ALA A 275 -8.89 6.18 -3.28
N ALA A 276 -8.39 5.57 -2.20
CA ALA A 276 -8.86 4.28 -1.70
C ALA A 276 -10.35 4.32 -1.32
N LYS A 277 -10.83 5.42 -0.71
CA LYS A 277 -12.26 5.60 -0.45
C LYS A 277 -13.08 5.69 -1.73
N ILE A 278 -12.63 6.47 -2.72
CA ILE A 278 -13.34 6.59 -3.99
C ILE A 278 -13.44 5.21 -4.65
N GLU A 279 -12.33 4.47 -4.75
CA GLU A 279 -12.27 3.15 -5.38
C GLU A 279 -13.19 2.14 -4.68
N LEU A 280 -13.15 2.09 -3.35
CA LEU A 280 -13.98 1.14 -2.60
C LEU A 280 -15.48 1.46 -2.63
N HIS A 281 -15.88 2.70 -2.97
CA HIS A 281 -17.29 3.12 -3.02
C HIS A 281 -17.84 3.30 -4.45
N SER A 282 -16.99 3.59 -5.45
CA SER A 282 -17.40 3.76 -6.85
C SER A 282 -17.97 2.46 -7.43
N GLU A 283 -17.42 1.32 -7.03
CA GLU A 283 -17.88 0.00 -7.49
C GLU A 283 -19.15 -0.53 -6.80
N ALA A 284 -19.67 0.18 -5.79
CA ALA A 284 -20.94 -0.17 -5.15
C ALA A 284 -22.15 0.37 -5.93
N ALA A 285 -21.93 1.24 -6.92
CA ALA A 285 -22.96 1.90 -7.72
C ALA A 285 -23.24 1.24 -9.08
N LEU A 286 -22.53 0.15 -9.42
CA LEU A 286 -22.69 -0.65 -10.64
C LEU A 286 -23.25 -2.03 -10.30
#